data_AF-A0A8E0RXY9-F1
#
_entry.id   AF-A0A8E0RXY9-F1
#
_cell.length_a   1.000
_cell.length_b   1.000
_cell.length_c   1.000
_cell.angle_alpha   90.00
_cell.angle_beta   90.00
_cell.angle_gamma   90.00
#
_symmetry.space_group_name_H-M   'P 1'
#
loop_
_entity.id
_entity.type
_entity.pdbx_description
1 polymer ?
#
loop_
_entity_poly.entity_id
_entity_poly.type
_entity_poly.pdbx_seq_one_letter_code
_entity_poly.pdbx_strand_id
1 'polypeptide(L)'
;MCLDGKCVPDPVELPEVDGWSSFSDWTVCSRTCGIGTQYRKRVCLTGFKPTASQFHNRISTCPGKDIEYRLCQGEMGECPNLIDFREQQCQWFNNFKLRGVYHTWLPYIQIENPCQLSCFSQQSGQLLDGSVPVRDGTRCTYDNGDSRCVQAICVVSDSK
;
A
#
# COMPACT_ATOMS: atom_id res chain seq x y z
N MET A 1 -34.39 5.17 33.86
CA MET A 1 -34.35 5.78 35.21
C MET A 1 -35.21 7.05 35.27
N CYS A 2 -35.61 7.52 36.45
CA CYS A 2 -36.38 8.78 36.59
C CYS A 2 -35.48 9.84 37.23
N LEU A 3 -35.25 10.96 36.52
CA LEU A 3 -34.50 12.13 37.00
C LEU A 3 -35.41 13.35 36.89
N ASP A 4 -35.59 14.08 37.99
CA ASP A 4 -36.46 15.27 38.08
C ASP A 4 -37.87 15.07 37.50
N GLY A 5 -38.50 13.94 37.83
CA GLY A 5 -39.88 13.63 37.41
C GLY A 5 -40.05 13.32 35.93
N LYS A 6 -38.96 13.19 35.17
CA LYS A 6 -38.97 12.76 33.77
C LYS A 6 -38.38 11.35 33.66
N CYS A 7 -39.14 10.45 33.04
CA CYS A 7 -38.63 9.15 32.63
C CYS A 7 -37.58 9.36 31.54
N VAL A 8 -36.31 9.12 31.88
CA VAL A 8 -35.22 9.05 30.92
C VAL A 8 -34.90 7.58 30.64
N PRO A 9 -34.70 7.18 29.38
CA PRO A 9 -34.19 5.85 29.09
C PRO A 9 -32.88 5.63 29.85
N ASP A 10 -32.65 4.41 30.32
CA ASP A 10 -31.35 4.09 30.93
C ASP A 10 -30.24 4.43 29.93
N PRO A 11 -29.10 4.98 30.38
CA PRO A 11 -27.97 5.20 29.49
C PRO A 11 -27.66 3.86 28.82
N VAL A 12 -27.81 3.81 27.49
CA VAL A 12 -27.32 2.66 26.74
C VAL A 12 -25.81 2.67 26.97
N GLU A 13 -25.31 1.77 27.81
CA GLU A 13 -23.89 1.46 27.89
C GLU A 13 -23.50 0.88 26.52
N LEU A 14 -23.21 1.76 25.57
CA LEU A 14 -22.51 1.38 24.37
C LEU A 14 -21.15 0.85 24.83
N PRO A 15 -20.74 -0.37 24.41
CA PRO A 15 -19.44 -0.88 24.79
C PRO A 15 -18.39 0.16 24.41
N GLU A 16 -17.62 0.60 25.41
CA GLU A 16 -16.54 1.56 25.26
C GLU A 16 -15.40 0.87 24.49
N VAL A 17 -15.53 0.79 23.17
CA VAL A 17 -14.47 0.27 22.31
C VAL A 17 -13.56 1.44 21.98
N ASP A 18 -12.51 1.61 22.79
CA ASP A 18 -11.40 2.50 22.49
C ASP A 18 -10.28 1.71 21.80
N GLY A 19 -9.95 2.08 20.57
CA GLY A 19 -8.86 1.48 19.80
C GLY A 19 -9.25 0.97 18.42
N TRP A 20 -8.36 0.19 17.81
CA TRP A 20 -8.60 -0.36 16.47
C TRP A 20 -9.75 -1.38 16.48
N SER A 21 -10.62 -1.30 15.47
CA SER A 21 -11.51 -2.41 15.11
C SER A 21 -10.68 -3.63 14.68
N SER A 22 -11.32 -4.80 14.65
CA SER A 22 -10.81 -5.91 13.85
C SER A 22 -10.62 -5.48 12.40
N PHE A 23 -9.63 -6.05 11.72
CA PHE A 23 -9.52 -5.90 10.28
C PHE A 23 -10.72 -6.54 9.59
N SER A 24 -11.12 -5.93 8.47
CA SER A 24 -12.01 -6.54 7.50
C SER A 24 -11.43 -7.83 6.95
N ASP A 25 -12.27 -8.59 6.25
CA ASP A 25 -11.79 -9.59 5.32
C ASP A 25 -10.90 -8.95 4.24
N TRP A 26 -10.05 -9.78 3.65
CA TRP A 26 -9.24 -9.39 2.50
C TRP A 26 -10.13 -9.11 1.29
N THR A 27 -9.81 -8.06 0.54
CA THR A 27 -10.44 -7.82 -0.76
C THR A 27 -10.18 -8.97 -1.72
N VAL A 28 -10.95 -9.01 -2.82
CA VAL A 28 -10.59 -9.84 -3.98
C VAL A 28 -9.21 -9.48 -4.52
N CYS A 29 -8.57 -10.44 -5.18
CA CYS A 29 -7.24 -10.24 -5.76
C CYS A 29 -7.29 -9.14 -6.82
N SER A 30 -6.33 -8.21 -6.81
CA SER A 30 -6.29 -7.10 -7.77
C SER A 30 -6.07 -7.53 -9.22
N ARG A 31 -5.70 -8.80 -9.45
CA ARG A 31 -5.54 -9.40 -10.77
C ARG A 31 -6.29 -10.72 -10.86
N THR A 32 -6.79 -11.01 -12.05
CA THR A 32 -7.38 -12.30 -12.40
C THR A 32 -6.34 -13.34 -12.82
N CYS A 33 -5.14 -12.92 -13.22
CA CYS A 33 -3.99 -13.77 -13.53
C CYS A 33 -2.72 -13.23 -12.85
N GLY A 34 -1.74 -14.12 -12.67
CA GLY A 34 -0.45 -13.85 -12.08
C GLY A 34 -0.56 -13.44 -10.61
N ILE A 35 0.54 -12.88 -10.10
CA ILE A 35 0.60 -12.36 -8.74
C ILE A 35 -0.02 -10.97 -8.71
N GLY A 36 -1.09 -10.85 -7.94
CA GLY A 36 -1.76 -9.60 -7.59
C GLY A 36 -1.55 -9.23 -6.12
N THR A 37 -2.35 -8.28 -5.67
CA THR A 37 -2.37 -7.75 -4.30
C THR A 37 -3.80 -7.74 -3.75
N GLN A 38 -3.93 -7.96 -2.45
CA GLN A 38 -5.16 -7.75 -1.69
C GLN A 38 -4.87 -6.79 -0.55
N TYR A 39 -5.90 -6.07 -0.11
CA TYR A 39 -5.80 -5.27 1.09
C TYR A 39 -6.94 -5.58 2.05
N ARG A 40 -6.73 -5.26 3.33
CA ARG A 40 -7.78 -5.24 4.34
C ARG A 40 -7.62 -4.00 5.20
N LYS A 41 -8.73 -3.50 5.76
CA LYS A 41 -8.75 -2.24 6.51
C LYS A 41 -9.32 -2.44 7.90
N ARG A 42 -8.95 -1.57 8.81
CA ARG A 42 -9.54 -1.44 10.15
C ARG A 42 -9.82 0.03 10.44
N VAL A 43 -10.74 0.29 11.35
CA VAL A 43 -11.17 1.64 11.71
C VAL A 43 -10.75 1.93 13.14
N CYS A 44 -10.27 3.14 13.41
CA CYS A 44 -10.02 3.59 14.78
C CYS A 44 -11.37 3.92 15.41
N LEU A 45 -11.82 3.06 16.33
CA LEU A 45 -13.03 3.25 17.11
C LEU A 45 -12.66 4.12 18.30
N THR A 46 -13.19 5.33 18.34
CA THR A 46 -12.92 6.28 19.41
C THR A 46 -14.21 6.44 20.18
N GLY A 47 -14.20 6.00 21.44
CA GLY A 47 -15.35 6.19 22.32
C GLY A 47 -15.57 7.70 22.53
N PHE A 48 -16.67 8.25 22.01
CA PHE A 48 -17.03 9.63 22.28
C PHE A 48 -17.41 9.73 23.76
N LYS A 49 -16.52 10.22 24.62
CA LYS A 49 -16.89 10.68 25.96
C LYS A 49 -17.30 12.14 25.87
N PRO A 50 -18.60 12.49 25.96
CA PRO A 50 -19.00 13.86 26.23
C PRO A 50 -18.78 14.15 27.73
N THR A 51 -17.51 14.23 28.17
CA THR A 51 -17.21 14.82 29.48
C THR A 51 -17.10 16.33 29.30
N ALA A 52 -18.05 17.05 29.89
CA ALA A 52 -18.27 18.49 29.78
C ALA A 52 -17.13 19.39 30.33
N SER A 53 -15.88 18.90 30.41
CA SER A 53 -14.79 19.61 31.07
C SER A 53 -13.38 19.47 30.46
N GLN A 54 -13.22 18.91 29.25
CA GLN A 54 -11.89 18.86 28.61
C GLN A 54 -11.93 19.27 27.13
N PHE A 55 -12.10 20.58 26.90
CA PHE A 55 -11.80 21.27 25.64
C PHE A 55 -10.26 21.42 25.45
N HIS A 56 -9.50 20.37 25.70
CA HIS A 56 -8.07 20.28 25.37
C HIS A 56 -7.82 18.98 24.61
N ASN A 57 -7.92 19.06 23.28
CA ASN A 57 -7.19 18.28 22.27
C ASN A 57 -6.72 16.86 22.68
N ARG A 58 -7.63 15.95 23.01
CA ARG A 58 -7.31 14.51 22.96
C ARG A 58 -7.76 13.96 21.61
N ILE A 59 -6.89 14.11 20.61
CA ILE A 59 -6.95 13.31 19.39
C ILE A 59 -6.66 11.87 19.83
N SER A 60 -7.70 11.07 20.00
CA SER A 60 -7.62 9.62 20.10
C SER A 60 -6.93 9.09 18.84
N THR A 61 -5.61 8.90 18.91
CA THR A 61 -4.79 8.49 17.76
C THR A 61 -4.49 7.02 17.92
N CYS A 62 -5.17 6.16 17.17
CA CYS A 62 -4.85 4.73 17.17
C CYS A 62 -3.47 4.55 16.50
N PRO A 63 -2.45 4.03 17.23
CA PRO A 63 -1.11 3.88 16.66
C PRO A 63 -1.05 2.73 15.65
N GLY A 64 -0.27 2.89 14.58
CA GLY A 64 -0.08 1.88 13.54
C GLY A 64 -0.92 2.12 12.27
N LYS A 65 -0.81 1.21 11.30
CA LYS A 65 -1.48 1.33 9.99
C LYS A 65 -2.96 0.94 10.09
N ASP A 66 -3.83 1.64 9.39
CA ASP A 66 -5.26 1.34 9.19
C ASP A 66 -5.50 0.35 8.04
N ILE A 67 -4.45 0.05 7.26
CA ILE A 67 -4.48 -0.82 6.11
C ILE A 67 -3.31 -1.82 6.11
N GLU A 68 -3.60 -3.04 5.70
CA GLU A 68 -2.61 -4.08 5.45
C GLU A 68 -2.72 -4.59 4.02
N TYR A 69 -1.57 -5.00 3.47
CA TYR A 69 -1.44 -5.54 2.12
C TYR A 69 -0.82 -6.93 2.18
N ARG A 70 -1.23 -7.78 1.25
CA ARG A 70 -0.56 -9.06 0.97
C ARG A 70 -0.61 -9.39 -0.51
N LEU A 71 0.21 -10.35 -0.92
CA LEU A 71 0.15 -10.90 -2.26
C LEU A 71 -0.95 -11.96 -2.37
N CYS A 72 -1.48 -12.11 -3.57
CA CYS A 72 -2.47 -13.12 -3.93
C CYS A 72 -2.16 -13.68 -5.31
N GLN A 73 -2.58 -14.93 -5.56
CA GLN A 73 -2.54 -15.52 -6.89
C GLN A 73 -3.89 -15.32 -7.58
N GLY A 74 -3.86 -14.81 -8.81
CA GLY A 74 -5.05 -14.72 -9.66
C GLY A 74 -5.56 -16.10 -10.06
N GLU A 75 -6.88 -16.23 -10.19
CA GLU A 75 -7.57 -17.50 -10.48
C GLU A 75 -7.15 -18.16 -11.80
N MET A 76 -6.69 -17.36 -12.78
CA MET A 76 -6.31 -17.83 -14.11
C MET A 76 -4.85 -18.33 -14.19
N GLY A 77 -4.12 -18.49 -13.08
CA GLY A 77 -2.74 -18.96 -13.10
C GLY A 77 -1.77 -17.88 -13.61
N GLU A 78 -0.76 -18.24 -14.40
CA GLU A 78 0.17 -17.25 -14.99
C GLU A 78 -0.48 -16.39 -16.08
N CYS A 79 -0.04 -15.14 -16.22
CA CYS A 79 -0.55 -14.28 -17.30
C CYS A 79 0.14 -14.63 -18.64
N PRO A 80 -0.59 -14.75 -19.76
CA PRO A 80 -0.02 -15.13 -21.06
C PRO A 80 0.99 -14.13 -21.63
N ASN A 81 0.89 -12.85 -21.23
CA ASN A 81 1.88 -11.81 -21.55
C ASN A 81 2.44 -11.27 -20.25
N LEU A 82 3.53 -11.86 -19.76
CA LEU A 82 4.28 -11.38 -18.60
C LEU A 82 5.06 -10.14 -19.01
N ILE A 83 4.42 -8.98 -18.89
CA ILE A 83 5.09 -7.71 -19.12
C ILE A 83 5.80 -7.29 -17.84
N ASP A 84 7.06 -6.88 -17.95
CA ASP A 84 7.80 -6.29 -16.83
C ASP A 84 7.33 -4.85 -16.59
N PHE A 85 6.64 -4.65 -15.47
CA PHE A 85 6.12 -3.34 -15.09
C PHE A 85 7.22 -2.32 -14.83
N ARG A 86 8.40 -2.74 -14.36
CA ARG A 86 9.53 -1.81 -14.12
C ARG A 86 10.08 -1.34 -15.46
N GLU A 87 10.24 -2.26 -16.40
CA GLU A 87 10.69 -1.94 -17.75
C GLU A 87 9.74 -0.94 -18.43
N GLN A 88 8.41 -1.20 -18.39
CA GLN A 88 7.42 -0.25 -18.93
C GLN A 88 7.53 1.15 -18.33
N GLN A 89 7.77 1.23 -17.01
CA GLN A 89 7.94 2.50 -16.32
C GLN A 89 9.20 3.23 -16.77
N CYS A 90 10.31 2.52 -16.99
CA CYS A 90 11.54 3.13 -17.52
C CYS A 90 11.40 3.54 -18.98
N GLN A 91 10.74 2.74 -19.82
CA GLN A 91 10.52 3.05 -21.24
C GLN A 91 9.74 4.36 -21.46
N TRP A 92 8.95 4.81 -20.48
CA TRP A 92 8.31 6.13 -20.53
C TRP A 92 9.32 7.26 -20.78
N PHE A 93 10.51 7.16 -20.19
CA PHE A 93 11.57 8.15 -20.34
C PHE A 93 12.23 8.14 -21.72
N ASN A 94 12.04 7.09 -22.54
CA ASN A 94 12.61 7.01 -23.89
C ASN A 94 12.09 8.09 -24.83
N ASN A 95 10.91 8.64 -24.52
CA ASN A 95 10.27 9.71 -25.30
C ASN A 95 10.85 11.10 -25.00
N PHE A 96 11.77 11.22 -24.04
CA PHE A 96 12.36 12.48 -23.63
C PHE A 96 13.84 12.53 -23.95
N LYS A 97 14.31 13.73 -24.34
CA LYS A 97 15.74 13.98 -24.55
C LYS A 97 16.37 14.44 -23.24
N LEU A 98 17.47 13.80 -22.86
CA LEU A 98 18.34 14.27 -21.79
C LEU A 98 19.62 14.82 -22.43
N ARG A 99 19.92 16.10 -22.17
CA ARG A 99 21.06 16.81 -22.79
C ARG A 99 21.05 16.70 -24.34
N GLY A 100 19.87 16.76 -24.94
CA GLY A 100 19.68 16.75 -26.40
C GLY A 100 19.68 15.36 -27.05
N VAL A 101 19.92 14.29 -26.30
CA VAL A 101 20.00 12.91 -26.81
C VAL A 101 18.81 12.10 -26.31
N TYR A 102 18.26 11.23 -27.15
CA TYR A 102 17.28 10.23 -26.72
C TYR A 102 18.01 9.06 -26.09
N HIS A 103 17.44 8.54 -25.02
CA HIS A 103 18.02 7.46 -24.26
C HIS A 103 17.11 6.23 -24.30
N THR A 104 17.74 5.06 -24.24
CA THR A 104 17.08 3.80 -23.90
C THR A 104 17.27 3.59 -22.41
N TRP A 105 16.19 3.73 -21.67
CA TRP A 105 16.14 3.58 -20.23
C TRP A 105 15.77 2.16 -19.86
N LEU A 106 16.69 1.49 -19.17
CA LEU A 106 16.53 0.13 -18.69
C LEU A 106 16.15 0.10 -17.21
N PRO A 107 15.41 -0.91 -16.75
CA PRO A 107 15.11 -1.09 -15.34
C PRO A 107 16.39 -1.27 -14.51
N TYR A 108 16.46 -0.57 -13.38
CA TYR A 108 17.48 -0.77 -12.35
C TYR A 108 16.81 -0.95 -10.99
N ILE A 109 17.35 -1.87 -10.18
CA ILE A 109 16.88 -2.13 -8.82
C ILE A 109 17.99 -1.75 -7.86
N GLN A 110 17.72 -0.76 -7.01
CA GLN A 110 18.62 -0.42 -5.91
C GLN A 110 18.41 -1.41 -4.76
N ILE A 111 19.49 -1.86 -4.12
CA ILE A 111 19.41 -2.84 -3.02
C ILE A 111 18.71 -2.23 -1.79
N GLU A 112 19.01 -0.97 -1.47
CA GLU A 112 18.45 -0.29 -0.29
C GLU A 112 16.98 0.11 -0.50
N ASN A 113 16.62 0.54 -1.72
CA ASN A 113 15.30 1.04 -2.06
C ASN A 113 14.75 0.34 -3.32
N PRO A 114 14.48 -0.98 -3.26
CA PRO A 114 14.17 -1.76 -4.46
C PRO A 114 12.84 -1.36 -5.12
N CYS A 115 11.92 -0.79 -4.36
CA CYS A 115 10.59 -0.41 -4.86
C CYS A 115 10.51 1.11 -5.19
N GLN A 116 11.66 1.77 -5.29
CA GLN A 116 11.84 3.08 -5.92
C GLN A 116 12.15 2.89 -7.41
N LEU A 117 11.62 3.79 -8.26
CA LEU A 117 11.88 3.72 -9.69
C LEU A 117 13.28 4.25 -9.98
N SER A 118 14.16 3.35 -10.39
CA SER A 118 15.49 3.68 -10.88
C SER A 118 15.65 3.14 -12.29
N CYS A 119 16.20 3.97 -13.18
CA CYS A 119 16.39 3.63 -14.58
C CYS A 119 17.81 3.95 -15.02
N PHE A 120 18.44 3.03 -15.73
CA PHE A 120 19.79 3.19 -16.26
C PHE A 120 19.76 3.54 -17.75
N SER A 121 20.50 4.56 -18.15
CA SER A 121 20.65 4.95 -19.54
C SER A 121 21.72 4.11 -20.24
N GLN A 122 21.34 3.39 -21.31
CA GLN A 122 22.29 2.64 -22.13
C GLN A 122 23.33 3.54 -22.82
N GLN A 123 22.98 4.79 -23.15
CA GLN A 123 23.84 5.68 -23.95
C GLN A 123 24.84 6.46 -23.10
N SER A 124 24.45 6.86 -21.88
CA SER A 124 25.29 7.73 -21.03
C SER A 124 25.81 7.04 -19.77
N GLY A 125 25.33 5.84 -19.45
CA GLY A 125 25.64 5.18 -18.17
C GLY A 125 25.02 5.87 -16.96
N GLN A 126 24.17 6.87 -17.17
CA GLN A 126 23.56 7.63 -16.09
C GLN A 126 22.45 6.83 -15.42
N LEU A 127 22.47 6.82 -14.09
CA LEU A 127 21.36 6.35 -13.27
C LEU A 127 20.41 7.52 -13.01
N LEU A 128 19.16 7.38 -13.46
CA LEU A 128 18.07 8.26 -13.05
C LEU A 128 17.44 7.64 -11.82
N ASP A 129 17.63 8.32 -10.69
CA ASP A 129 16.89 8.04 -9.47
C ASP A 129 15.61 8.86 -9.48
N GLY A 130 14.47 8.19 -9.71
CA GLY A 130 13.20 8.85 -9.93
C GLY A 130 12.63 9.54 -8.68
N SER A 131 13.16 9.26 -7.47
CA SER A 131 12.56 9.68 -6.19
C SER A 131 11.06 9.34 -6.04
N VAL A 132 10.49 8.58 -6.98
CA VAL A 132 9.10 8.16 -7.03
C VAL A 132 9.04 6.64 -6.87
N PRO A 133 8.02 6.13 -6.15
CA PRO A 133 7.82 4.71 -6.04
C PRO A 133 7.41 4.12 -7.39
N VAL A 134 7.82 2.87 -7.63
CA VAL A 134 7.24 2.13 -8.77
C VAL A 134 5.77 1.80 -8.50
N ARG A 135 5.03 1.53 -9.57
CA ARG A 135 3.64 1.09 -9.50
C ARG A 135 3.50 -0.20 -8.68
N ASP A 136 2.42 -0.29 -7.93
CA ASP A 136 2.09 -1.51 -7.17
C ASP A 136 2.04 -2.74 -8.09
N GLY A 137 2.58 -3.86 -7.61
CA GLY A 137 2.73 -5.09 -8.38
C GLY A 137 3.98 -5.14 -9.27
N THR A 138 4.84 -4.12 -9.26
CA THR A 138 6.18 -4.20 -9.87
C THR A 138 7.08 -5.14 -9.06
N ARG A 139 8.02 -5.85 -9.67
CA ARG A 139 8.99 -6.68 -8.93
C ARG A 139 9.98 -5.81 -8.14
N CYS A 140 10.24 -6.16 -6.87
CA CYS A 140 11.31 -5.52 -6.09
C CYS A 140 12.65 -6.28 -6.25
N THR A 141 12.64 -7.55 -6.66
CA THR A 141 13.85 -8.28 -7.10
C THR A 141 13.50 -9.22 -8.25
N TYR A 142 14.50 -9.56 -9.07
CA TYR A 142 14.40 -10.61 -10.08
C TYR A 142 14.88 -11.98 -9.56
N ASP A 143 15.57 -12.03 -8.42
CA ASP A 143 16.05 -13.29 -7.82
C ASP A 143 14.91 -14.10 -7.21
N ASN A 144 13.95 -13.41 -6.59
CA ASN A 144 12.73 -14.01 -6.06
C ASN A 144 11.52 -13.62 -6.93
N GLY A 145 11.02 -14.63 -7.65
CA GLY A 145 9.88 -14.56 -8.55
C GLY A 145 8.60 -13.98 -7.93
N ASP A 146 8.47 -14.03 -6.61
CA ASP A 146 7.22 -13.73 -5.91
C ASP A 146 7.23 -12.40 -5.15
N SER A 147 8.32 -11.64 -5.21
CA SER A 147 8.40 -10.32 -4.54
C SER A 147 7.73 -9.21 -5.35
N ARG A 148 6.95 -8.33 -4.71
CA ARG A 148 6.26 -7.21 -5.36
C ARG A 148 6.30 -5.93 -4.52
N CYS A 149 6.39 -4.80 -5.20
CA CYS A 149 6.25 -3.46 -4.65
C CYS A 149 4.78 -3.21 -4.32
N VAL A 150 4.50 -2.81 -3.09
CA VAL A 150 3.16 -2.33 -2.69
C VAL A 150 3.35 -1.14 -1.76
N GLN A 151 2.82 0.03 -2.13
CA GLN A 151 3.03 1.29 -1.40
C GLN A 151 4.51 1.57 -1.08
N ALA A 152 5.38 1.44 -2.08
CA ALA A 152 6.83 1.60 -1.95
C ALA A 152 7.55 0.57 -1.05
N ILE A 153 6.85 -0.44 -0.53
CA ILE A 153 7.43 -1.49 0.32
C ILE A 153 7.57 -2.78 -0.48
N CYS A 154 8.69 -3.49 -0.26
CA CYS A 154 8.90 -4.82 -0.81
C CYS A 154 8.13 -5.85 0.00
N VAL A 155 7.11 -6.44 -0.62
CA VAL A 155 6.32 -7.53 -0.03
C VAL A 155 6.72 -8.82 -0.72
N VAL A 156 7.04 -9.85 0.06
CA VAL A 156 7.34 -11.19 -0.44
C VAL A 156 6.15 -12.08 -0.11
N SER A 157 5.79 -12.99 -1.02
CA SER A 157 4.81 -14.02 -0.70
C SER A 157 5.44 -14.94 0.33
N ASP A 158 4.84 -15.05 1.51
CA ASP A 158 5.16 -16.14 2.43
C ASP A 158 4.70 -17.44 1.75
N SER A 159 5.63 -18.11 1.07
CA SER A 159 5.41 -19.45 0.52
C SER A 159 4.99 -20.35 1.68
N LYS A 160 3.75 -20.82 1.65
CA LYS A 160 3.25 -21.84 2.58
C LYS A 160 3.60 -23.22 2.06
#